data_AF-A0A4U0RH61-F1
#
_entry.id   AF-A0A4U0RH61-F1
#
_cell.length_a   1.000
_cell.length_b   1.000
_cell.length_c   1.000
_cell.angle_alpha   90.00
_cell.angle_beta   90.00
_cell.angle_gamma   90.00
#
_symmetry.space_group_name_H-M   'P 1'
#
loop_
_entity.id
_entity.type
_entity.pdbx_description
1 polymer ?
#
loop_
_entity_poly.entity_id
_entity_poly.type
_entity_poly.pdbx_seq_one_letter_code
_entity_poly.pdbx_strand_id
1 'polypeptide(L)'
;MNDMEMGKVGTTEGPFVAGTQPAKAAFRIPEIAEGEDEIDVLRWLFWDYVRDLRGHQAELEALTSGELDPSKLKKAIETAKTVREAVQLLMAERIKVDKLRKDIAGGVGGGSLDLDAARDEIGRRLACLRRASGG
;
A
#
# COMPACT_ATOMS: atom_id res chain seq x y z
N MET A 1 -4.56 41.53 -42.17
CA MET A 1 -3.94 41.35 -40.84
C MET A 1 -4.93 41.79 -39.78
N ASN A 2 -5.39 40.86 -38.94
CA ASN A 2 -5.57 41.05 -37.50
C ASN A 2 -5.98 39.70 -36.92
N ASP A 3 -5.03 39.11 -36.18
CA ASP A 3 -5.11 37.83 -35.52
C ASP A 3 -6.09 37.89 -34.33
N MET A 4 -6.99 36.91 -34.23
CA MET A 4 -7.74 36.68 -32.99
C MET A 4 -6.97 35.69 -32.13
N GLU A 5 -6.29 36.20 -31.10
CA GLU A 5 -5.69 35.41 -30.02
C GLU A 5 -6.79 34.65 -29.26
N MET A 6 -6.67 33.32 -29.24
CA MET A 6 -7.47 32.44 -28.40
C MET A 6 -7.10 32.67 -26.92
N GLY A 7 -8.09 33.05 -26.13
CA GLY A 7 -7.95 33.38 -24.72
C GLY A 7 -7.27 32.29 -23.88
N LYS A 8 -6.45 32.76 -22.94
CA LYS A 8 -5.71 31.99 -21.94
C LYS A 8 -6.57 30.90 -21.29
N VAL A 9 -6.06 29.67 -21.30
CA VAL A 9 -6.56 28.58 -20.46
C VAL A 9 -6.32 28.98 -19.01
N GLY A 10 -7.38 29.41 -18.34
CA GLY A 10 -7.38 29.69 -16.91
C GLY A 10 -7.01 28.42 -16.14
N THR A 11 -6.02 28.53 -15.27
CA THR A 11 -5.73 27.53 -14.24
C THR A 11 -6.95 27.38 -13.35
N THR A 12 -7.62 26.23 -13.43
CA THR A 12 -8.73 25.88 -12.56
C THR A 12 -8.21 25.71 -11.12
N GLU A 13 -8.32 26.75 -10.31
CA GLU A 13 -8.15 26.66 -8.86
C GLU A 13 -9.37 25.95 -8.24
N GLY A 14 -9.36 24.62 -8.29
CA GLY A 14 -10.14 23.77 -7.42
C GLY A 14 -9.27 23.22 -6.28
N PRO A 15 -9.84 22.77 -5.16
CA PRO A 15 -9.08 22.39 -3.95
C PRO A 15 -8.29 21.08 -4.09
N PHE A 16 -8.28 20.47 -5.28
CA PHE A 16 -7.59 19.22 -5.55
C PHE A 16 -6.35 19.49 -6.40
N VAL A 17 -5.23 19.75 -5.73
CA VAL A 17 -3.90 19.67 -6.35
C VAL A 17 -3.57 18.18 -6.48
N ALA A 18 -3.66 17.65 -7.71
CA ALA A 18 -3.07 16.36 -8.03
C ALA A 18 -1.54 16.52 -7.99
N GLY A 19 -0.88 15.97 -6.96
CA GLY A 19 0.59 15.80 -7.03
C GLY A 19 1.40 15.88 -5.75
N THR A 20 0.85 16.24 -4.59
CA THR A 20 1.66 16.24 -3.36
C THR A 20 1.69 14.85 -2.75
N GLN A 21 2.53 13.96 -3.32
CA GLN A 21 2.97 12.79 -2.55
C GLN A 21 3.67 13.30 -1.28
N PRO A 22 3.28 12.83 -0.08
CA PRO A 22 4.02 13.15 1.12
C PRO A 22 5.47 12.73 0.89
N ALA A 23 6.42 13.59 1.26
CA ALA A 23 7.83 13.28 1.23
C ALA A 23 8.00 11.89 1.87
N LYS A 24 8.39 10.89 1.07
CA LYS A 24 8.71 9.56 1.57
C LYS A 24 9.67 9.80 2.72
N ALA A 25 9.27 9.42 3.94
CA ALA A 25 10.21 9.34 5.04
C ALA A 25 11.37 8.55 4.48
N ALA A 26 12.54 9.19 4.38
CA ALA A 26 13.73 8.59 3.81
C ALA A 26 14.20 7.51 4.79
N PHE A 27 13.53 6.36 4.73
CA PHE A 27 14.00 5.13 5.30
C PHE A 27 15.23 4.79 4.47
N ARG A 28 16.40 5.09 5.03
CA ARG A 28 17.67 4.78 4.40
C ARG A 28 17.82 3.27 4.45
N ILE A 29 17.41 2.63 3.36
CA ILE A 29 17.64 1.21 3.13
C ILE A 29 19.17 1.03 3.14
N PRO A 30 19.72 0.10 3.94
CA PRO A 30 21.14 -0.22 3.89
C PRO A 30 21.54 -0.64 2.47
N GLU A 31 22.78 -0.37 2.04
CA GLU A 31 23.29 -0.81 0.73
C GLU A 31 23.06 -2.32 0.57
N ILE A 32 22.15 -2.68 -0.35
CA ILE A 32 21.84 -4.06 -0.67
C ILE A 32 22.95 -4.56 -1.60
N ALA A 33 23.57 -5.69 -1.27
CA ALA A 33 24.60 -6.30 -2.11
C ALA A 33 24.05 -6.64 -3.50
N GLU A 34 24.89 -6.61 -4.54
CA GLU A 34 24.44 -6.97 -5.89
C GLU A 34 23.88 -8.41 -5.91
N GLY A 35 22.60 -8.53 -6.24
CA GLY A 35 21.88 -9.81 -6.33
C GLY A 35 20.91 -10.11 -5.18
N GLU A 36 20.84 -9.29 -4.15
CA GLU A 36 19.80 -9.38 -3.13
C GLU A 36 18.67 -8.39 -3.41
N ASP A 37 17.41 -8.82 -3.35
CA ASP A 37 16.26 -7.92 -3.35
C ASP A 37 15.97 -7.45 -1.91
N GLU A 38 15.45 -6.24 -1.76
CA GLU A 38 15.10 -5.61 -0.48
C GLU A 38 14.21 -6.54 0.37
N ILE A 39 13.30 -7.24 -0.29
CA ILE A 39 12.38 -8.19 0.35
C ILE A 39 13.14 -9.36 0.97
N ASP A 40 14.20 -9.84 0.34
CA ASP A 40 14.97 -10.97 0.85
C ASP A 40 15.85 -10.57 2.03
N VAL A 41 16.44 -9.38 2.00
CA VAL A 41 17.14 -8.80 3.15
C VAL A 41 16.20 -8.66 4.35
N LEU A 42 15.02 -8.08 4.15
CA LEU A 42 14.02 -7.89 5.20
C LEU A 42 13.51 -9.23 5.75
N ARG A 43 13.29 -10.22 4.87
CA ARG A 43 12.86 -11.57 5.25
C ARG A 43 13.91 -12.25 6.12
N TRP A 44 15.17 -12.21 5.71
CA TRP A 44 16.27 -12.77 6.49
C TRP A 44 16.38 -12.10 7.86
N LEU A 45 16.39 -10.77 7.89
CA LEU A 45 16.50 -9.98 9.13
C LEU A 45 15.36 -10.29 10.11
N PHE A 46 14.12 -10.38 9.60
CA PHE A 46 12.97 -10.76 10.43
C PHE A 46 13.17 -12.11 11.11
N TRP A 47 13.59 -13.13 10.35
CA TRP A 47 13.81 -14.46 10.90
C TRP A 47 15.00 -14.54 11.84
N ASP A 48 15.99 -13.68 11.65
CA ASP A 48 17.12 -13.51 12.57
C ASP A 48 16.63 -12.98 13.93
N TYR A 49 15.86 -11.90 13.96
CA TYR A 49 15.27 -11.38 15.20
C TYR A 49 14.34 -12.39 15.91
N VAL A 50 13.56 -13.15 15.13
CA VAL A 50 12.71 -14.21 15.68
C VAL A 50 13.55 -15.35 16.27
N ARG A 51 14.72 -15.65 15.70
CA ARG A 51 15.67 -16.62 16.25
C ARG A 51 16.24 -16.11 17.57
N ASP A 52 16.68 -14.85 17.62
CA ASP A 52 17.21 -14.22 18.84
C ASP A 52 16.18 -14.20 19.96
N LEU A 53 14.91 -13.86 19.63
CA LEU A 53 13.82 -13.90 20.61
C LEU A 53 13.65 -15.29 21.21
N ARG A 54 13.66 -16.34 20.39
CA ARG A 54 13.59 -17.72 20.88
C ARG A 54 14.79 -18.10 21.73
N GLY A 55 15.98 -17.63 21.36
CA GLY A 55 17.20 -17.81 22.16
C GLY A 55 17.05 -17.19 23.55
N HIS A 56 16.60 -15.94 23.62
CA HIS A 56 16.33 -15.26 24.89
C HIS A 56 15.27 -15.97 25.73
N GLN A 57 14.21 -16.50 25.11
CA GLN A 57 13.18 -17.27 25.82
C GLN A 57 13.76 -18.56 26.42
N ALA A 58 14.54 -19.32 25.65
CA ALA A 58 15.18 -20.54 26.13
C ALA A 58 16.17 -20.27 27.26
N GLU A 59 16.93 -19.17 27.18
CA GLU A 59 17.82 -18.74 28.27
C GLU A 59 17.03 -18.41 29.54
N LEU A 60 15.91 -17.68 29.43
CA LEU A 60 15.08 -17.33 30.57
C LEU A 60 14.40 -18.55 31.21
N GLU A 61 13.98 -19.52 30.41
CA GLU A 61 13.37 -20.78 30.90
C GLU A 61 14.39 -21.70 31.59
N ALA A 62 15.66 -21.64 31.18
CA ALA A 62 16.73 -22.42 31.79
C ALA A 62 17.18 -21.87 33.15
N LEU A 63 16.86 -20.62 33.48
CA LEU A 63 17.26 -19.98 34.73
C LEU A 63 16.37 -20.43 35.90
N THR A 64 16.98 -20.98 36.94
CA THR A 64 16.31 -21.20 38.24
C THR A 64 16.14 -19.87 38.98
N SER A 65 15.04 -19.72 39.73
CA SER A 65 14.64 -18.44 40.37
C SER A 65 15.76 -17.88 41.26
N GLY A 66 16.51 -16.90 40.75
CA GLY A 66 17.63 -16.28 41.46
C GLY A 66 18.77 -15.80 40.54
N GLU A 67 18.91 -16.36 39.34
CA GLU A 67 20.00 -16.03 38.38
C GLU A 67 19.60 -15.05 37.26
N LEU A 68 18.50 -14.30 37.45
CA LEU A 68 18.03 -13.36 36.43
C LEU A 68 18.92 -12.11 36.36
N ASP A 69 19.82 -12.07 35.37
CA ASP A 69 20.55 -10.86 35.02
C ASP A 69 19.58 -9.82 34.41
N PRO A 70 19.41 -8.64 35.05
CA PRO A 70 18.51 -7.60 34.55
C PRO A 70 18.89 -7.09 33.15
N SER A 71 20.16 -7.18 32.75
CA SER A 71 20.62 -6.79 31.41
C SER A 71 20.08 -7.75 30.34
N LYS A 72 20.12 -9.06 30.59
CA LYS A 72 19.59 -10.08 29.68
C LYS A 72 18.07 -9.98 29.56
N LEU A 73 17.38 -9.78 30.68
CA LEU A 73 15.93 -9.58 30.67
C LEU A 73 15.54 -8.35 29.83
N LYS A 74 16.28 -7.24 29.97
CA LYS A 74 16.03 -6.03 29.17
C LYS A 74 16.20 -6.29 27.67
N LYS A 75 17.28 -6.96 27.27
CA LYS A 75 17.49 -7.35 25.86
C LYS A 75 16.36 -8.23 25.32
N ALA A 76 15.94 -9.24 26.09
CA ALA A 76 14.83 -10.11 25.72
C ALA A 76 13.53 -9.32 25.47
N ILE A 77 13.22 -8.34 26.34
CA ILE A 77 12.06 -7.46 26.21
C ILE A 77 12.17 -6.58 24.96
N GLU A 78 13.35 -6.00 24.70
CA GLU A 78 13.59 -5.16 23.52
C GLU A 78 13.43 -5.97 22.23
N THR A 79 14.06 -7.15 22.14
CA THR A 79 13.91 -8.06 21.00
C THR A 79 12.46 -8.48 20.80
N ALA A 80 11.73 -8.81 21.88
CA ALA A 80 10.32 -9.16 21.82
C ALA A 80 9.45 -8.01 21.28
N LYS A 81 9.74 -6.77 21.71
CA LYS A 81 9.05 -5.57 21.24
C LYS A 81 9.31 -5.33 19.75
N THR A 82 10.56 -5.42 19.32
CA THR A 82 10.94 -5.25 17.91
C THR A 82 10.25 -6.28 17.01
N VAL A 83 10.26 -7.56 17.40
CA VAL A 83 9.56 -8.62 16.64
C VAL A 83 8.06 -8.35 16.59
N ARG A 84 7.44 -7.96 17.70
CA ARG A 84 6.00 -7.65 17.76
C ARG A 84 5.64 -6.50 16.81
N GLU A 85 6.41 -5.42 16.80
CA GLU A 85 6.20 -4.27 15.91
C GLU A 85 6.35 -4.67 14.44
N ALA A 86 7.37 -5.47 14.11
CA ALA A 86 7.56 -5.99 12.75
C ALA A 86 6.38 -6.86 12.29
N VAL A 87 5.85 -7.74 13.15
CA VAL A 87 4.66 -8.56 12.84
C VAL A 87 3.44 -7.69 12.60
N GLN A 88 3.23 -6.63 13.40
CA GLN A 88 2.12 -5.70 13.21
C GLN A 88 2.19 -4.99 11.86
N LEU A 89 3.37 -4.54 11.44
CA LEU A 89 3.59 -3.93 10.13
C LEU A 89 3.30 -4.92 8.99
N LEU A 90 3.77 -6.15 9.11
CA LEU A 90 3.52 -7.22 8.13
C LEU A 90 2.01 -7.51 7.99
N MET A 91 1.29 -7.58 9.11
CA MET A 91 -0.17 -7.77 9.09
C MET A 91 -0.89 -6.61 8.43
N ALA A 92 -0.49 -5.37 8.72
CA ALA A 92 -1.06 -4.19 8.07
C ALA A 92 -0.83 -4.23 6.55
N GLU A 93 0.37 -4.60 6.11
CA GLU A 93 0.68 -4.71 4.69
C GLU A 93 -0.08 -5.84 4.02
N ARG A 94 -0.24 -6.98 4.69
CA ARG A 94 -1.06 -8.09 4.21
C ARG A 94 -2.50 -7.66 3.94
N ILE A 95 -3.10 -6.90 4.87
CA ILE A 95 -4.45 -6.35 4.71
C ILE A 95 -4.53 -5.41 3.48
N LYS A 96 -3.53 -4.54 3.29
CA LYS A 96 -3.48 -3.66 2.11
C LYS A 96 -3.37 -4.45 0.81
N VAL A 97 -2.48 -5.44 0.75
CA VAL A 97 -2.32 -6.30 -0.43
C VAL A 97 -3.60 -7.05 -0.74
N ASP A 98 -4.27 -7.61 0.27
CA ASP A 98 -5.53 -8.33 0.07
C ASP A 98 -6.66 -7.39 -0.38
N LYS A 99 -6.67 -6.12 0.08
CA LYS A 99 -7.57 -5.10 -0.46
C LYS A 99 -7.27 -4.78 -1.92
N LEU A 100 -6.00 -4.51 -2.25
CA LEU A 100 -5.58 -4.22 -3.63
C LEU A 100 -5.90 -5.39 -4.57
N ARG A 101 -5.70 -6.63 -4.13
CA ARG A 101 -6.10 -7.83 -4.90
C ARG A 101 -7.59 -7.85 -5.20
N LYS A 102 -8.44 -7.51 -4.21
CA LYS A 102 -9.90 -7.41 -4.41
C LYS A 102 -10.27 -6.27 -5.35
N ASP A 103 -9.62 -5.11 -5.21
CA ASP A 103 -9.87 -3.94 -6.06
C ASP A 103 -9.45 -4.22 -7.52
N ILE A 104 -8.28 -4.86 -7.74
CA ILE A 104 -7.80 -5.29 -9.07
C ILE A 104 -8.71 -6.36 -9.67
N ALA A 105 -9.17 -7.32 -8.86
CA ALA A 105 -10.12 -8.34 -9.31
C ALA A 105 -11.49 -7.76 -9.70
N GLY A 106 -11.72 -6.48 -9.45
CA GLY A 106 -12.86 -5.72 -9.95
C GLY A 106 -14.09 -5.88 -9.07
N GLY A 107 -14.41 -4.82 -8.32
CA GLY A 107 -15.77 -4.54 -7.84
C GLY A 107 -16.71 -4.01 -8.94
N VAL A 108 -16.45 -4.36 -10.20
CA VAL A 108 -17.34 -4.12 -11.34
C VAL A 108 -17.81 -5.51 -11.75
N GLY A 109 -19.09 -5.79 -11.54
CA GLY A 109 -19.66 -7.13 -11.78
C GLY A 109 -19.13 -7.70 -13.10
N GLY A 110 -18.67 -8.96 -13.08
CA GLY A 110 -17.86 -9.59 -14.13
C GLY A 110 -18.47 -9.72 -15.53
N GLY A 111 -19.48 -8.92 -15.86
CA GLY A 111 -19.88 -8.66 -17.24
C GLY A 111 -18.92 -7.66 -17.88
N SER A 112 -18.40 -8.03 -19.06
CA SER A 112 -17.75 -7.06 -19.95
C SER A 112 -18.75 -5.97 -20.31
N LEU A 113 -18.41 -4.70 -20.06
CA LEU A 113 -19.19 -3.58 -20.58
C LEU A 113 -18.95 -3.48 -22.09
N ASP A 114 -19.95 -3.84 -22.88
CA ASP A 114 -19.95 -3.61 -24.33
C ASP A 114 -20.25 -2.13 -24.59
N LEU A 115 -19.19 -1.37 -24.88
CA LEU A 115 -19.28 0.06 -25.14
C LEU A 115 -19.99 0.38 -26.45
N ASP A 116 -20.00 -0.54 -27.41
CA ASP A 116 -20.67 -0.35 -28.69
C ASP A 116 -22.19 -0.52 -28.51
N ALA A 117 -22.62 -1.61 -27.85
CA ALA A 117 -24.03 -1.81 -27.51
C ALA A 117 -24.57 -0.68 -26.60
N ALA A 118 -23.74 -0.19 -25.66
CA ALA A 118 -24.10 0.94 -24.81
C ALA A 118 -24.25 2.25 -25.62
N ARG A 119 -23.36 2.49 -26.60
CA ARG A 119 -23.45 3.66 -27.48
C ARG A 119 -24.74 3.63 -28.32
N ASP A 120 -25.09 2.46 -28.85
CA ASP A 120 -26.32 2.28 -29.61
C ASP A 120 -27.56 2.57 -28.76
N GLU A 121 -27.57 2.08 -27.51
CA GLU A 121 -28.68 2.32 -26.58
C GLU A 121 -28.81 3.81 -26.22
N ILE A 122 -27.70 4.50 -25.98
CA ILE A 122 -27.71 5.95 -25.74
C ILE A 122 -28.23 6.69 -26.99
N GLY A 123 -27.77 6.32 -28.18
CA GLY A 123 -28.22 6.90 -29.44
C GLY A 123 -29.74 6.75 -29.65
N ARG A 124 -30.29 5.56 -29.36
CA ARG A 124 -31.74 5.32 -29.38
C ARG A 124 -32.49 6.24 -28.41
N ARG A 125 -32.02 6.34 -27.17
CA ARG A 125 -32.66 7.21 -26.14
C ARG A 125 -32.64 8.68 -26.56
N LEU A 126 -31.51 9.17 -27.07
CA LEU A 126 -31.39 10.54 -27.56
C LEU A 126 -32.32 10.80 -28.76
N ALA A 127 -32.44 9.85 -29.69
CA ALA A 127 -33.36 9.98 -30.81
C ALA A 127 -34.83 10.01 -30.36
N CYS A 128 -35.20 9.23 -29.36
CA CYS A 128 -36.52 9.31 -28.74
C CYS A 128 -36.78 10.70 -28.14
N LEU A 129 -35.79 11.26 -27.43
CA LEU A 129 -35.91 12.60 -26.84
C LEU A 129 -36.05 13.69 -27.91
N ARG A 130 -35.26 13.65 -28.99
CA ARG A 130 -35.37 14.62 -30.11
C ARG A 130 -36.73 14.57 -30.79
N ARG A 131 -37.25 13.36 -31.02
CA ARG A 131 -38.60 13.20 -31.58
C ARG A 131 -39.67 13.76 -30.65
N ALA A 132 -39.53 13.57 -29.33
CA ALA A 132 -40.45 14.14 -28.35
C ALA A 132 -40.37 15.67 -28.29
N SER A 133 -39.23 16.29 -28.62
CA SER A 133 -39.05 17.75 -28.65
C SER A 133 -39.39 18.41 -29.99
N GLY A 134 -39.92 17.68 -30.98
CA GLY A 134 -40.35 18.25 -32.26
C GLY A 134 -39.32 18.24 -33.39
N GLY A 135 -38.20 17.53 -33.24
CA GLY A 135 -37.14 17.41 -34.25
C GLY A 135 -35.82 18.02 -33.82
#